data_AF-A0AAV8F0V5-F1
#
_entry.id   AF-A0AAV8F0V5-F1
#
_cell.length_a   1.000
_cell.length_b   1.000
_cell.length_c   1.000
_cell.angle_alpha   90.00
_cell.angle_beta   90.00
_cell.angle_gamma   90.00
#
_symmetry.space_group_name_H-M   'P 1'
#
loop_
_entity.id
_entity.type
_entity.pdbx_description
1 polymer ?
#
loop_
_entity_poly.entity_id
_entity_poly.type
_entity_poly.pdbx_seq_one_letter_code
_entity_poly.pdbx_strand_id
1 'polypeptide(L)'
;MASSSSSTSNQTTRSTSSSEEDIIDNRKRKRMISNRESARRSRQRKQQHLDDLVNQVAHLKEDNARISMQATMIMDRFLSLDSDNAVLRAQLAELTGRLQSVNSVLRMLEEFSGVDMDIPEIPDPLMRPWQIPCPAQPIVASSASACMFE
;
A
#
# COMPACT_ATOMS: atom_id res chain seq x y z
N MET A 1 33.74 -31.13 50.36
CA MET A 1 35.16 -30.74 50.24
C MET A 1 35.31 -29.31 50.76
N ALA A 2 36.52 -29.00 51.21
CA ALA A 2 36.93 -27.98 52.18
C ALA A 2 36.39 -26.54 51.99
N SER A 3 36.13 -25.92 53.13
CA SER A 3 35.99 -24.48 53.37
C SER A 3 37.28 -23.73 53.06
N SER A 4 37.16 -22.50 52.54
CA SER A 4 38.21 -21.48 52.65
C SER A 4 37.58 -20.11 52.83
N SER A 5 37.40 -19.73 54.08
CA SER A 5 37.19 -18.35 54.51
C SER A 5 38.53 -17.61 54.51
N SER A 6 38.68 -16.57 53.68
CA SER A 6 39.77 -15.60 53.78
C SER A 6 39.22 -14.28 54.29
N SER A 7 39.29 -14.13 55.61
CA SER A 7 39.10 -12.88 56.34
C SER A 7 40.30 -11.96 56.09
N THR A 8 40.10 -10.90 55.32
CA THR A 8 41.11 -9.86 55.10
C THR A 8 41.01 -8.82 56.22
N SER A 9 41.95 -8.87 57.15
CA SER A 9 42.16 -7.91 58.21
C SER A 9 42.68 -6.58 57.65
N ASN A 10 41.93 -5.48 57.83
CA ASN A 10 42.44 -4.13 57.62
C ASN A 10 42.43 -3.38 58.96
N GLN A 11 43.64 -3.12 59.49
CA GLN A 11 43.84 -2.13 60.55
C GLN A 11 44.77 -1.01 60.04
N THR A 12 44.21 0.21 60.11
CA THR A 12 44.85 1.49 60.45
C THR A 12 45.64 2.27 59.39
N THR A 13 44.99 3.26 58.78
CA THR A 13 45.53 4.63 58.58
C THR A 13 44.43 5.67 58.80
N ARG A 14 44.28 6.12 60.05
CA ARG A 14 43.20 7.01 60.52
C ARG A 14 43.46 8.51 60.25
N SER A 15 44.15 8.83 59.14
CA SER A 15 44.52 10.21 58.77
C SER A 15 44.34 10.56 57.28
N THR A 16 43.82 9.64 56.46
CA THR A 16 43.52 9.86 55.02
C THR A 16 42.06 9.57 54.65
N SER A 17 41.25 9.02 55.57
CA SER A 17 39.91 8.50 55.29
C SER A 17 38.89 9.57 54.90
N SER A 18 38.97 10.77 55.50
CA SER A 18 38.05 11.87 55.21
C SER A 18 38.10 12.28 53.73
N SER A 19 39.30 12.32 53.14
CA SER A 19 39.49 12.73 51.74
C SER A 19 39.00 11.68 50.74
N GLU A 20 39.09 10.39 51.08
CA GLU A 20 38.64 9.29 50.22
C GLU A 20 37.10 9.17 50.21
N GLU A 21 36.47 9.37 51.35
CA GLU A 21 35.01 9.42 51.49
C GLU A 21 34.40 10.56 50.66
N ASP A 22 35.00 11.75 50.71
CA ASP A 22 34.59 12.91 49.91
C ASP A 22 34.68 12.64 48.39
N ILE A 23 35.72 11.92 47.94
CA ILE A 23 35.89 11.52 46.53
C ILE A 23 34.81 10.53 46.11
N ILE A 24 34.48 9.56 46.96
CA ILE A 24 33.43 8.57 46.71
C ILE A 24 32.06 9.25 46.63
N ASP A 25 31.76 10.17 47.54
CA ASP A 25 30.49 10.90 47.56
C ASP A 25 30.36 11.85 46.36
N ASN A 26 31.44 12.52 45.97
CA ASN A 26 31.44 13.35 44.76
C ASN A 26 31.21 12.48 43.50
N ARG A 27 31.82 11.29 43.43
CA ARG A 27 31.59 10.33 42.33
C ARG A 27 30.14 9.84 42.32
N LYS A 28 29.56 9.54 43.49
CA LYS A 28 28.15 9.12 43.62
C LYS A 28 27.21 10.22 43.17
N ARG A 29 27.44 11.47 43.59
CA ARG A 29 26.68 12.65 43.16
C ARG A 29 26.75 12.83 41.64
N LYS A 30 27.94 12.77 41.04
CA LYS A 30 28.11 12.84 39.57
C LYS A 30 27.36 11.73 38.84
N ARG A 31 27.40 10.49 39.35
CA ARG A 31 26.65 9.35 38.78
C ARG A 31 25.14 9.57 38.87
N MET A 32 24.62 10.08 39.97
CA MET A 32 23.18 10.38 40.10
C MET A 32 22.73 11.44 39.10
N ILE A 33 23.53 12.50 38.90
CA ILE A 33 23.22 13.54 37.91
C ILE A 33 23.26 12.96 36.49
N SER A 34 24.33 12.23 36.14
CA SER A 34 24.48 11.63 34.81
C SER A 34 23.40 10.60 34.50
N ASN A 35 23.04 9.75 35.46
CA ASN A 35 21.96 8.76 35.30
C ASN A 35 20.59 9.43 35.16
N ARG A 36 20.34 10.48 35.96
CA ARG A 36 19.13 11.28 35.83
C ARG A 36 19.02 11.89 34.44
N GLU A 37 20.11 12.44 33.93
CA GLU A 37 20.13 13.03 32.59
C GLU A 37 19.98 11.97 31.50
N SER A 38 20.65 10.82 31.61
CA SER A 38 20.53 9.73 30.63
C SER A 38 19.13 9.10 30.62
N ALA A 39 18.48 8.96 31.78
CA ALA A 39 17.09 8.53 31.89
C ALA A 39 16.14 9.55 31.24
N ARG A 40 16.36 10.85 31.45
CA ARG A 40 15.59 11.91 30.78
C ARG A 40 15.74 11.85 29.26
N ARG A 41 16.97 11.76 28.74
CA ARG A 41 17.24 11.64 27.29
C ARG A 41 16.65 10.35 26.70
N SER A 42 16.69 9.25 27.45
CA SER A 42 16.06 7.99 27.04
C SER A 42 14.54 8.14 26.90
N ARG A 43 13.87 8.76 27.89
CA ARG A 43 12.44 9.06 27.82
C ARG A 43 12.11 10.01 26.66
N GLN A 44 12.91 11.04 26.46
CA GLN A 44 12.72 11.99 25.36
C GLN A 44 12.81 11.32 23.99
N ARG A 45 13.82 10.46 23.76
CA ARG A 45 13.94 9.72 22.50
C ARG A 45 12.76 8.78 22.26
N LYS A 46 12.28 8.09 23.31
CA LYS A 46 11.08 7.26 23.21
C LYS A 46 9.83 8.09 22.89
N GLN A 47 9.68 9.27 23.50
CA GLN A 47 8.57 10.17 23.21
C GLN A 47 8.61 10.63 21.75
N GLN A 48 9.76 11.10 21.27
CA GLN A 48 9.95 11.50 19.87
C GLN A 48 9.58 10.37 18.90
N HIS A 49 10.02 9.14 19.19
CA HIS A 49 9.68 8.01 18.34
C HIS A 49 8.17 7.70 18.33
N LEU A 50 7.48 7.85 19.46
CA LEU A 50 6.03 7.72 19.52
C LEU A 50 5.33 8.83 18.73
N ASP A 51 5.78 10.07 18.87
CA ASP A 51 5.24 11.21 18.14
C ASP A 51 5.43 11.02 16.61
N ASP A 52 6.61 10.56 16.19
CA ASP A 52 6.91 10.24 14.79
C ASP A 52 5.99 9.13 14.25
N LEU A 53 5.74 8.08 15.04
CA LEU A 53 4.82 7.01 14.66
C LEU A 53 3.37 7.51 14.56
N VAL A 54 2.92 8.36 15.49
CA VAL A 54 1.58 8.96 15.46
C VAL A 54 1.42 9.82 14.20
N ASN A 55 2.43 10.63 13.87
CA ASN A 55 2.42 11.45 12.65
C ASN A 55 2.40 10.58 11.39
N GLN A 56 3.20 9.51 11.34
CA GLN A 56 3.17 8.57 10.21
C GLN A 56 1.80 7.92 10.02
N VAL A 57 1.15 7.48 11.11
CA VAL A 57 -0.20 6.92 11.05
C VAL A 57 -1.21 7.95 10.57
N ALA A 58 -1.12 9.20 11.03
CA ALA A 58 -1.99 10.28 10.57
C ALA A 58 -1.82 10.55 9.05
N HIS A 59 -0.57 10.65 8.58
CA HIS A 59 -0.27 10.81 7.15
C HIS A 59 -0.78 9.65 6.31
N LEU A 60 -0.54 8.41 6.73
CA LEU A 60 -1.02 7.22 6.01
C LEU A 60 -2.55 7.15 5.96
N LYS A 61 -3.25 7.58 7.02
CA LYS A 61 -4.71 7.66 7.02
C LYS A 61 -5.22 8.70 6.02
N GLU A 62 -4.59 9.87 5.97
CA GLU A 62 -4.95 10.91 5.01
C GLU A 62 -4.69 10.47 3.56
N ASP A 63 -3.52 9.87 3.31
CA ASP A 63 -3.19 9.34 1.98
C ASP A 63 -4.16 8.22 1.56
N ASN A 64 -4.53 7.33 2.49
CA ASN A 64 -5.51 6.27 2.22
C ASN A 64 -6.89 6.84 1.89
N ALA A 65 -7.34 7.86 2.64
CA ALA A 65 -8.60 8.55 2.37
C ALA A 65 -8.58 9.22 0.99
N ARG A 66 -7.49 9.90 0.64
CA ARG A 66 -7.29 10.53 -0.67
C ARG A 66 -7.32 9.51 -1.80
N ILE A 67 -6.59 8.41 -1.68
CA ILE A 67 -6.55 7.34 -2.69
C ILE A 67 -7.93 6.70 -2.84
N SER A 68 -8.64 6.45 -1.74
CA SER A 68 -9.99 5.89 -1.77
C SER A 68 -10.96 6.80 -2.52
N MET A 69 -10.93 8.10 -2.25
CA MET A 69 -11.73 9.09 -2.97
C MET A 69 -11.39 9.12 -4.47
N GLN A 70 -10.10 9.08 -4.83
CA GLN A 70 -9.66 9.03 -6.22
C GLN A 70 -10.16 7.76 -6.93
N ALA A 71 -10.10 6.61 -6.25
CA ALA A 71 -10.60 5.35 -6.80
C ALA A 71 -12.11 5.39 -7.06
N THR A 72 -12.89 5.97 -6.14
CA THR A 72 -14.33 6.18 -6.34
C THR A 72 -14.61 7.09 -7.54
N MET A 73 -13.93 8.24 -7.64
CA MET A 73 -14.11 9.14 -8.79
C MET A 73 -13.77 8.48 -10.14
N ILE A 74 -12.69 7.69 -10.18
CA ILE A 74 -12.30 6.95 -11.39
C ILE A 74 -13.37 5.89 -11.73
N MET A 75 -13.89 5.18 -10.72
CA MET A 75 -14.96 4.21 -10.91
C MET A 75 -16.23 4.86 -11.49
N ASP A 76 -16.66 5.99 -10.92
CA ASP A 76 -17.83 6.73 -11.41
C ASP A 76 -17.64 7.18 -12.87
N ARG A 77 -16.44 7.68 -13.20
CA ARG A 77 -16.10 8.05 -14.58
C ARG A 77 -16.10 6.85 -15.51
N PHE A 78 -15.56 5.71 -15.06
CA PHE A 78 -15.55 4.48 -15.83
C PHE A 78 -16.97 4.00 -16.13
N LEU A 79 -17.87 4.00 -15.13
CA LEU A 79 -19.26 3.61 -15.32
C LEU A 79 -20.00 4.52 -16.31
N SER A 80 -19.75 5.83 -16.25
CA SER A 80 -20.29 6.78 -17.24
C SER A 80 -19.78 6.49 -18.66
N LEU A 81 -18.48 6.22 -18.81
CA LEU A 81 -17.90 5.87 -20.11
C LEU A 81 -18.44 4.53 -20.63
N ASP A 82 -18.68 3.57 -19.75
CA ASP A 82 -19.25 2.27 -20.12
C ASP A 82 -20.70 2.42 -20.61
N SER A 83 -21.51 3.26 -19.94
CA SER A 83 -22.86 3.57 -20.43
C SER A 83 -22.85 4.27 -21.79
N ASP A 84 -21.93 5.22 -22.00
CA ASP A 84 -21.78 5.89 -23.30
C ASP A 84 -21.35 4.90 -24.38
N ASN A 85 -20.45 3.97 -24.04
CA ASN A 85 -20.00 2.91 -24.96
C ASN A 85 -21.16 1.96 -25.32
N ALA A 86 -22.01 1.60 -24.37
CA ALA A 86 -23.18 0.78 -24.60
C ALA A 86 -24.17 1.46 -25.57
N VAL A 87 -24.40 2.76 -25.42
CA VAL A 87 -25.24 3.56 -26.34
C VAL A 87 -24.63 3.57 -27.74
N LEU A 88 -23.33 3.84 -27.87
CA LEU A 88 -22.65 3.84 -29.18
C LEU A 88 -22.72 2.47 -29.86
N ARG A 89 -22.58 1.38 -29.11
CA ARG A 89 -22.74 0.02 -29.65
C ARG A 89 -24.16 -0.26 -30.13
N ALA A 90 -25.18 0.22 -29.42
CA ALA A 90 -26.56 0.07 -29.84
C ALA A 90 -26.83 0.86 -31.13
N GLN A 91 -26.32 2.09 -31.23
CA GLN A 91 -26.43 2.91 -32.44
C GLN A 91 -25.72 2.28 -33.64
N LEU A 92 -24.52 1.73 -33.41
CA LEU A 92 -23.78 1.00 -34.44
C LEU A 92 -24.58 -0.21 -34.93
N ALA A 93 -25.13 -1.02 -34.01
CA ALA A 93 -25.96 -2.17 -34.36
C ALA A 93 -27.21 -1.78 -35.17
N GLU A 94 -27.87 -0.67 -34.80
CA GLU A 94 -29.02 -0.13 -35.54
C GLU A 94 -28.63 0.27 -36.97
N LEU A 95 -27.54 1.04 -37.12
CA LEU A 95 -27.08 1.52 -38.43
C LEU A 95 -26.62 0.36 -39.31
N THR A 96 -25.91 -0.62 -38.75
CA THR A 96 -25.53 -1.86 -39.44
C THR A 96 -26.78 -2.62 -39.89
N GLY A 97 -27.79 -2.76 -39.03
CA GLY A 97 -29.04 -3.43 -39.38
C GLY A 97 -29.79 -2.72 -40.53
N ARG A 98 -29.84 -1.39 -40.51
CA ARG A 98 -30.42 -0.59 -41.61
C ARG A 98 -29.65 -0.78 -42.92
N LEU A 99 -28.32 -0.74 -42.86
CA LEU A 99 -27.48 -0.93 -44.05
C LEU A 99 -27.61 -2.34 -44.62
N GLN A 100 -27.66 -3.37 -43.76
CA GLN A 100 -27.93 -4.74 -44.19
C GLN A 100 -29.31 -4.89 -44.85
N SER A 101 -30.33 -4.20 -44.33
CA SER A 101 -31.66 -4.18 -44.96
C SER A 101 -31.61 -3.56 -46.37
N VAL A 102 -30.91 -2.44 -46.54
CA VAL A 102 -30.72 -1.82 -47.87
C VAL A 102 -29.92 -2.75 -48.79
N ASN A 103 -28.83 -3.34 -48.30
CA ASN A 103 -28.03 -4.32 -49.05
C ASN A 103 -28.88 -5.53 -49.47
N SER A 104 -29.81 -6.00 -48.62
CA SER A 104 -30.73 -7.08 -48.98
C SER A 104 -31.68 -6.69 -50.11
N VAL A 105 -32.17 -5.45 -50.12
CA VAL A 105 -33.02 -4.95 -51.22
C VAL A 105 -32.23 -4.84 -52.51
N LEU A 106 -30.98 -4.37 -52.44
CA LEU A 106 -30.09 -4.29 -53.60
C LEU A 106 -29.81 -5.69 -54.19
N ARG A 107 -29.54 -6.69 -53.34
CA ARG A 107 -29.37 -8.09 -53.79
C ARG A 107 -30.62 -8.63 -54.49
N MET A 108 -31.81 -8.31 -53.99
CA MET A 108 -33.05 -8.69 -54.69
C MET A 108 -33.13 -8.01 -56.06
N LEU A 109 -32.82 -6.72 -56.17
CA LEU A 109 -32.90 -5.97 -57.44
C LEU A 109 -31.87 -6.45 -58.47
N GLU A 110 -30.67 -6.78 -58.02
CA GLU A 110 -29.61 -7.39 -58.83
C GLU A 110 -30.11 -8.71 -59.46
N GLU A 111 -30.77 -9.57 -58.67
CA GLU A 111 -31.37 -10.82 -59.17
C GLU A 111 -32.47 -10.57 -60.22
N PHE A 112 -33.29 -9.52 -60.05
CA PHE A 112 -34.34 -9.16 -61.03
C PHE A 112 -33.81 -8.51 -62.30
N SER A 113 -32.78 -7.67 -62.20
CA SER A 113 -32.27 -6.87 -63.32
C SER A 113 -31.14 -7.55 -64.09
N GLY A 114 -30.47 -8.54 -63.50
CA GLY A 114 -29.30 -9.21 -64.06
C GLY A 114 -28.07 -8.31 -64.16
N VAL A 115 -28.11 -7.13 -63.53
CA VAL A 115 -26.99 -6.19 -63.46
C VAL A 115 -26.29 -6.40 -62.12
N ASP A 116 -25.03 -6.81 -62.20
CA ASP A 116 -24.13 -7.00 -61.07
C ASP A 116 -23.94 -5.68 -60.30
N MET A 117 -24.19 -5.70 -59.00
CA MET A 117 -24.13 -4.54 -58.12
C MET A 117 -23.05 -4.76 -57.05
N ASP A 118 -22.10 -3.84 -56.95
CA ASP A 118 -20.99 -3.92 -55.99
C ASP A 118 -21.48 -3.59 -54.55
N ILE A 119 -22.01 -4.60 -53.85
CA ILE A 119 -22.59 -4.46 -52.50
C ILE A 119 -21.53 -4.69 -51.42
N PRO A 120 -21.19 -3.69 -50.57
CA PRO A 120 -20.17 -3.84 -49.54
C PRO A 120 -20.52 -4.88 -48.46
N GLU A 121 -19.58 -5.77 -48.12
CA GLU A 121 -19.66 -6.61 -46.92
C GLU A 121 -19.26 -5.82 -45.68
N ILE A 122 -20.12 -5.84 -44.66
CA ILE A 122 -19.88 -5.15 -43.39
C ILE A 122 -19.22 -6.14 -42.42
N PRO A 123 -18.00 -5.88 -41.94
CA PRO A 123 -17.36 -6.69 -40.89
C PRO A 123 -18.21 -6.72 -39.61
N ASP A 124 -18.19 -7.83 -38.87
CA ASP A 124 -18.96 -8.00 -37.64
C ASP A 124 -18.70 -6.83 -36.65
N PRO A 125 -19.74 -6.05 -36.28
CA PRO A 125 -19.65 -4.95 -35.32
C PRO A 125 -19.12 -5.36 -33.94
N LEU A 126 -19.14 -6.66 -33.63
CA LEU A 126 -18.77 -7.21 -32.33
C LEU A 126 -17.38 -7.83 -32.30
N MET A 127 -16.46 -7.45 -33.21
CA MET A 127 -15.04 -7.75 -33.08
C MET A 127 -14.50 -7.14 -31.79
N ARG A 128 -14.77 -7.85 -30.68
CA ARG A 128 -14.58 -7.54 -29.25
C ARG A 128 -13.26 -6.77 -29.07
N PRO A 129 -13.26 -5.43 -29.18
CA PRO A 129 -12.01 -4.71 -29.45
C PRO A 129 -11.05 -4.78 -28.26
N TRP A 130 -11.58 -5.14 -27.09
CA TRP A 130 -10.88 -5.17 -25.82
C TRP A 130 -11.14 -6.46 -25.05
N GLN A 131 -11.28 -7.60 -25.74
CA GLN A 131 -11.09 -8.87 -25.04
C GLN A 131 -9.62 -9.04 -24.70
N ILE A 132 -9.22 -8.37 -23.61
CA ILE A 132 -7.97 -8.67 -22.92
C ILE A 132 -8.19 -10.08 -22.34
N PRO A 133 -7.46 -11.11 -22.78
CA PRO A 133 -7.48 -12.42 -22.16
C PRO A 133 -6.76 -12.28 -20.82
N CYS A 134 -7.39 -11.69 -19.83
CA CYS A 134 -6.93 -11.76 -18.45
C CYS A 134 -7.51 -13.06 -17.88
N PRO A 135 -6.72 -14.14 -17.72
CA PRO A 135 -7.11 -15.15 -16.75
C PRO A 135 -7.19 -14.42 -15.41
N ALA A 136 -8.36 -14.46 -14.77
CA ALA A 136 -8.50 -14.00 -13.39
C ALA A 136 -7.60 -14.87 -12.52
N GLN A 137 -6.33 -14.49 -12.40
CA GLN A 137 -5.47 -15.10 -11.41
C GLN A 137 -5.99 -14.59 -10.06
N PRO A 138 -6.41 -15.48 -9.15
CA PRO A 138 -6.82 -15.05 -7.83
C PRO A 138 -5.65 -14.28 -7.21
N ILE A 139 -5.92 -13.05 -6.76
CA ILE A 139 -4.97 -12.28 -5.98
C ILE A 139 -4.81 -13.04 -4.65
N VAL A 140 -3.83 -13.94 -4.61
CA VAL A 140 -3.39 -14.58 -3.39
C VAL A 140 -2.69 -13.50 -2.57
N ALA A 141 -3.38 -12.95 -1.59
CA ALA A 141 -2.75 -12.17 -0.55
C ALA A 141 -1.76 -13.10 0.18
N SER A 142 -0.48 -13.02 -0.19
CA SER A 142 0.58 -13.71 0.51
C SER A 142 0.69 -13.10 1.90
N SER A 143 0.09 -13.76 2.90
CA SER A 143 0.31 -13.46 4.31
C SER A 143 1.70 -13.98 4.70
N ALA A 144 2.74 -13.24 4.34
CA ALA A 144 4.07 -13.47 4.90
C ALA A 144 4.14 -12.84 6.30
N SER A 145 3.85 -13.63 7.34
CA SER A 145 4.52 -13.55 8.65
C SER A 145 3.91 -14.55 9.63
N ALA A 146 4.64 -15.64 9.91
CA ALA A 146 4.63 -16.29 11.21
C ALA A 146 5.78 -17.31 11.32
N CYS A 147 6.80 -16.96 12.11
CA CYS A 147 7.64 -17.87 12.93
C CYS A 147 8.55 -18.88 12.17
N MET A 148 9.79 -19.21 12.53
CA MET A 148 10.51 -19.23 13.81
C MET A 148 12.00 -18.98 13.55
N PHE A 149 12.65 -18.19 14.42
CA PHE A 149 14.05 -18.41 14.77
C PHE A 149 14.05 -19.46 15.90
N GLU A 150 14.78 -20.56 15.72
CA GLU A 150 15.44 -21.31 16.79
C GLU A 150 16.96 -21.19 16.59
#